data_AF-A0A504M582-F1
#
_entry.id   AF-A0A504M582-F1
#
_cell.length_a   1.000
_cell.length_b   1.000
_cell.length_c   1.000
_cell.angle_alpha   90.00
_cell.angle_beta   90.00
_cell.angle_gamma   90.00
#
_symmetry.space_group_name_H-M   'P 1'
#
loop_
_entity.id
_entity.type
_entity.pdbx_description
1 polymer ?
#
loop_
_entity_poly.entity_id
_entity_poly.type
_entity_poly.pdbx_seq_one_letter_code
_entity_poly.pdbx_strand_id
1 'polypeptide(L)'
;MGQVDKRSITLSPELAQAVDDVVAAGEYASASEVIRDALRQWKDRRDLLGYTVEELRKLVQEGIDSGPGRFASMDEIKAEARNDRLSNGPEGGEIVDGSVFLERLRAKYAAMSDSKK
;
A
#
# COMPACT_ATOMS: atom_id res chain seq x y z
N MET A 1 -0.62 1.71 -30.65
CA MET A 1 -0.01 2.78 -29.84
C MET A 1 -1.10 3.40 -28.99
N GLY A 2 -0.96 3.37 -27.67
CA GLY A 2 -1.98 3.90 -26.75
C GLY A 2 -2.11 5.42 -26.90
N GLN A 3 -3.30 5.94 -26.63
CA GLN A 3 -3.58 7.37 -26.65
C GLN A 3 -2.67 8.08 -25.63
N VAL A 4 -1.98 9.14 -26.07
CA VAL A 4 -1.09 9.95 -25.23
C VAL A 4 -1.74 11.33 -25.05
N ASP A 5 -2.03 11.70 -23.82
CA ASP A 5 -2.56 13.02 -23.49
C ASP A 5 -1.41 14.00 -23.20
N LYS A 6 -1.34 15.10 -23.96
CA LYS A 6 -0.33 16.14 -23.77
C LYS A 6 -0.77 17.13 -22.70
N ARG A 7 0.12 17.43 -21.75
CA ARG A 7 -0.09 18.44 -20.69
C ARG A 7 1.10 19.40 -20.65
N SER A 8 0.84 20.67 -20.33
CA SER A 8 1.88 21.66 -20.01
C SER A 8 2.04 21.73 -18.49
N ILE A 9 3.28 21.74 -18.01
CA ILE A 9 3.62 21.66 -16.59
C ILE A 9 4.73 22.67 -16.31
N THR A 10 4.57 23.46 -15.25
CA THR A 10 5.61 24.39 -14.80
C THR A 10 6.51 23.68 -13.79
N LEU A 11 7.83 23.71 -14.01
CA LEU A 11 8.83 23.21 -13.09
C LEU A 11 9.56 24.39 -12.43
N SER A 12 10.08 24.17 -11.22
CA SER A 12 11.08 25.09 -10.66
C SER A 12 12.35 25.04 -11.52
N PRO A 13 13.18 26.10 -11.52
CA PRO A 13 14.42 26.11 -12.31
C PRO A 13 15.34 24.92 -11.98
N GLU A 14 15.43 24.54 -10.70
CA GLU A 14 16.21 23.39 -10.24
C GLU A 14 15.71 22.06 -10.83
N LEU A 15 14.40 21.84 -10.85
CA LEU A 15 13.83 20.61 -11.42
C LEU A 15 13.92 20.58 -12.94
N ALA A 16 13.78 21.73 -13.60
CA ALA A 16 14.00 21.83 -15.04
C ALA A 16 15.45 21.47 -15.40
N GLN A 17 16.43 22.01 -14.66
CA GLN A 17 17.84 21.70 -14.87
C GLN A 17 18.12 20.20 -14.65
N ALA A 18 17.57 19.60 -13.60
CA ALA A 18 17.75 18.17 -13.35
C ALA A 18 17.20 17.29 -14.50
N VAL A 19 16.09 17.70 -15.12
CA VAL A 19 15.54 17.00 -16.30
C VAL A 19 16.46 17.18 -17.51
N ASP A 20 16.97 18.39 -17.73
CA ASP A 20 17.85 18.68 -18.85
C ASP A 20 19.18 17.94 -18.74
N ASP A 21 19.75 17.83 -17.53
CA ASP A 21 21.02 17.15 -17.25
C ASP A 21 20.97 15.66 -17.58
N VAL A 22 19.93 14.94 -17.15
CA VAL A 22 19.80 13.49 -17.41
C VAL A 22 19.49 13.19 -18.88
N VAL A 23 18.83 14.12 -19.58
CA VAL A 23 18.61 14.01 -21.03
C VAL A 23 19.92 14.28 -21.78
N ALA A 24 20.68 15.30 -21.37
CA ALA A 24 21.99 15.62 -21.95
C ALA A 24 23.02 14.50 -21.72
N ALA A 25 22.95 13.81 -20.57
CA ALA A 25 23.75 12.63 -20.26
C ALA A 25 23.36 11.40 -21.10
N GLY A 26 22.22 11.44 -21.80
CA GLY A 26 21.71 10.34 -22.61
C GLY A 26 21.03 9.23 -21.81
N GLU A 27 20.74 9.45 -20.53
CA GLU A 27 20.01 8.49 -19.69
C GLU A 27 18.54 8.35 -20.13
N TYR A 28 17.97 9.43 -20.66
CA TYR A 28 16.62 9.47 -21.22
C TYR A 28 16.62 10.14 -22.59
N ALA A 29 15.76 9.68 -23.50
CA ALA A 29 15.67 10.23 -24.85
C ALA A 29 14.92 11.57 -24.91
N SER A 30 14.15 11.91 -23.87
CA SER A 30 13.40 13.18 -23.80
C SER A 30 12.95 13.52 -22.39
N ALA A 31 12.68 14.82 -22.15
CA ALA A 31 12.03 15.29 -20.92
C ALA A 31 10.70 14.59 -20.63
N SER A 32 9.91 14.29 -21.67
CA SER A 32 8.64 13.55 -21.51
C SER A 32 8.84 12.13 -20.98
N GLU A 33 10.00 11.51 -21.25
CA GLU A 33 10.35 10.20 -20.73
C GLU A 33 10.75 10.28 -19.26
N VAL A 34 11.58 11.26 -18.89
CA VAL A 34 11.95 11.55 -17.50
C VAL A 34 10.71 11.73 -16.63
N ILE A 35 9.77 12.58 -17.08
CA ILE A 35 8.54 12.86 -16.34
C ILE A 35 7.65 11.61 -16.22
N ARG A 36 7.52 10.81 -17.29
CA ARG A 36 6.74 9.56 -17.21
C ARG A 36 7.35 8.57 -16.23
N ASP A 37 8.67 8.45 -16.21
CA ASP A 37 9.35 7.55 -15.30
C ASP A 37 9.26 8.02 -13.84
N ALA A 38 9.51 9.31 -13.58
CA ALA A 38 9.33 9.91 -12.27
C ALA A 38 7.90 9.74 -11.73
N LEU A 39 6.88 9.93 -12.58
CA LEU A 39 5.48 9.72 -12.20
C LEU A 39 5.14 8.24 -11.94
N ARG A 40 5.77 7.32 -12.66
CA ARG A 40 5.62 5.88 -12.39
C ARG A 40 6.20 5.53 -11.03
N GLN A 41 7.43 5.95 -10.73
CA GLN A 41 8.06 5.74 -9.42
C GLN A 41 7.26 6.40 -8.29
N TRP A 42 6.71 7.60 -8.53
CA TRP A 42 5.82 8.27 -7.57
C TRP A 42 4.55 7.47 -7.30
N LYS A 43 3.92 6.93 -8.36
CA LYS A 43 2.73 6.09 -8.24
C LYS A 43 3.07 4.77 -7.52
N ASP A 44 4.12 4.10 -7.94
CA ASP A 44 4.57 2.83 -7.34
C ASP A 44 4.86 3.02 -5.85
N ARG A 45 5.46 4.14 -5.43
CA ARG A 45 5.67 4.43 -4.00
C ARG A 45 4.36 4.59 -3.22
N ARG A 46 3.33 5.15 -3.85
CA ARG A 46 1.99 5.26 -3.24
C ARG A 46 1.27 3.92 -3.19
N ASP A 47 1.43 3.11 -4.23
CA ASP A 47 0.79 1.79 -4.36
C ASP A 47 1.49 0.73 -3.48
N LEU A 48 2.82 0.81 -3.31
CA LEU A 48 3.65 -0.08 -2.48
C LEU A 48 3.29 -0.07 -1.00
N LEU A 49 2.66 0.99 -0.51
CA LEU A 49 2.27 1.05 0.90
C LEU A 49 1.07 0.15 1.23
N GLY A 50 0.35 -0.40 0.24
CA GLY A 50 -0.85 -1.23 0.43
C GLY A 50 -2.01 -0.55 1.16
N TYR A 51 -1.74 0.61 1.74
CA TYR A 51 -2.57 1.53 2.48
C TYR A 51 -2.03 2.93 2.19
N THR A 52 -2.92 3.85 1.84
CA THR A 52 -2.62 5.28 1.83
C THR A 52 -2.26 5.76 3.25
N VAL A 53 -1.56 6.89 3.35
CA VAL A 53 -1.25 7.52 4.65
C VAL A 53 -2.54 7.78 5.44
N GLU A 54 -3.61 8.16 4.74
CA GLU A 54 -4.94 8.37 5.31
C GLU A 54 -5.54 7.07 5.89
N GLU A 55 -5.41 5.94 5.18
CA GLU A 55 -5.87 4.63 5.66
C GLU A 55 -5.08 4.16 6.88
N LEU A 56 -3.75 4.37 6.88
CA LEU A 56 -2.91 4.07 8.04
C LEU A 56 -3.30 4.90 9.26
N ARG A 57 -3.56 6.20 9.07
CA ARG A 57 -4.04 7.08 10.16
C ARG A 57 -5.37 6.60 10.73
N LYS A 58 -6.28 6.15 9.87
CA LYS A 58 -7.58 5.61 10.31
C LYS A 58 -7.41 4.35 11.15
N LEU A 59 -6.58 3.40 10.71
CA LEU A 59 -6.32 2.15 11.45
C LEU A 59 -5.67 2.42 12.82
N VAL A 60 -4.76 3.39 12.90
CA VAL A 60 -4.17 3.82 14.17
C VAL A 60 -5.22 4.44 15.08
N GLN A 61 -6.09 5.31 14.56
CA GLN A 61 -7.16 5.92 15.35
C GLN A 61 -8.14 4.86 15.88
N GLU A 62 -8.51 3.87 15.06
CA GLU A 62 -9.32 2.74 15.50
C GLU A 62 -8.66 1.96 16.65
N GLY A 63 -7.34 1.76 16.60
CA GLY A 63 -6.57 1.18 17.69
C GLY A 63 -6.61 2.02 18.97
N ILE A 64 -6.47 3.35 18.88
CA ILE A 64 -6.57 4.27 20.03
C ILE A 64 -7.97 4.23 20.64
N ASP A 65 -9.00 4.28 19.79
CA ASP A 65 -10.40 4.30 20.21
C ASP A 65 -10.84 2.95 20.81
N SER A 66 -10.13 1.86 20.50
CA SER A 66 -10.37 0.52 21.09
C SER A 66 -10.00 0.41 22.57
N GLY A 67 -9.31 1.42 23.12
CA GLY A 67 -8.95 1.49 24.53
C GLY A 67 -7.66 0.73 24.88
N PRO A 68 -7.35 0.60 26.18
CA PRO A 68 -6.13 -0.05 26.65
C PRO A 68 -6.06 -1.53 26.22
N GLY A 69 -4.86 -1.98 25.84
CA GLY A 69 -4.61 -3.39 25.54
C GLY A 69 -4.98 -4.28 26.73
N ARG A 70 -5.76 -5.34 26.48
CA ARG A 70 -6.30 -6.22 27.53
C ARG A 70 -5.30 -7.24 28.08
N PHE A 71 -4.19 -7.48 27.39
CA PHE A 71 -3.20 -8.51 27.73
C PHE A 71 -1.93 -7.90 28.27
N ALA A 72 -1.37 -8.49 29.33
CA ALA A 72 -0.16 -8.01 29.98
C ALA A 72 1.11 -8.55 29.33
N SER A 73 1.02 -9.62 28.54
CA SER A 73 2.18 -10.24 27.87
C SER A 73 1.85 -10.88 26.53
N MET A 74 2.88 -11.08 25.71
CA MET A 74 2.77 -11.83 24.44
C MET A 74 2.33 -13.29 24.64
N ASP A 75 2.67 -13.90 25.77
CA ASP A 75 2.31 -15.29 26.05
C ASP A 75 0.81 -15.45 26.31
N GLU A 76 0.19 -14.48 27.00
CA GLU A 76 -1.27 -14.42 27.19
C GLU A 76 -2.00 -14.25 25.85
N ILE A 77 -1.50 -13.37 24.97
CA ILE A 77 -2.06 -13.17 23.62
C ILE A 77 -2.04 -14.48 22.83
N LYS A 78 -0.91 -15.21 22.85
CA LYS A 78 -0.77 -16.49 22.16
C LYS A 78 -1.63 -17.58 22.78
N ALA A 79 -1.78 -17.60 24.10
CA ALA A 79 -2.62 -18.56 24.81
C ALA A 79 -4.09 -18.38 24.42
N GLU A 80 -4.58 -17.13 24.42
CA GLU A 80 -5.94 -16.81 23.96
C GLU A 80 -6.13 -17.18 22.49
N ALA A 81 -5.23 -16.76 21.59
CA ALA A 81 -5.37 -17.04 20.15
C ALA A 81 -5.41 -18.55 19.84
N ARG A 82 -4.68 -19.37 20.61
CA ARG A 82 -4.76 -20.84 20.52
C ARG A 82 -6.07 -21.36 21.08
N ASN A 83 -6.55 -20.81 22.19
CA ASN A 83 -7.82 -21.19 22.80
C ASN A 83 -8.99 -20.88 21.86
N ASP A 84 -9.02 -19.70 21.24
CA ASP A 84 -10.01 -19.30 20.23
C ASP A 84 -10.01 -20.21 19.00
N ARG A 85 -8.83 -20.69 18.57
CA ARG A 85 -8.67 -21.64 17.46
C ARG A 85 -9.11 -23.05 17.82
N LEU A 86 -9.08 -23.42 19.11
CA LEU A 86 -9.50 -24.73 19.61
C LEU A 86 -11.00 -24.74 19.95
N SER A 87 -11.54 -23.64 20.46
CA SER A 87 -12.96 -23.46 20.78
C SER A 87 -13.82 -23.25 19.54
N ASN A 88 -13.30 -22.54 18.54
CA ASN A 88 -13.85 -22.47 17.19
C ASN A 88 -13.08 -23.44 16.29
N GLY A 89 -13.42 -24.73 16.34
CA GLY A 89 -12.86 -25.76 15.46
C GLY A 89 -12.88 -25.35 13.98
N PRO A 90 -12.05 -25.97 13.13
CA PRO A 90 -11.66 -25.40 11.84
C PRO A 90 -12.80 -25.51 10.82
N GLU A 91 -13.65 -24.49 10.73
CA GLU A 91 -14.21 -24.14 9.43
C GLU A 91 -13.08 -23.45 8.63
N GLY A 92 -12.28 -24.26 7.92
CA GLY A 92 -11.34 -23.79 6.90
C GLY A 92 -9.87 -23.66 7.30
N GLY A 93 -9.42 -24.42 8.31
CA GLY A 93 -8.03 -24.49 8.74
C GLY A 93 -7.13 -25.38 7.88
N GLU A 94 -7.01 -25.09 6.59
CA GLU A 94 -5.78 -25.48 5.86
C GLU A 94 -4.63 -24.62 6.37
N ILE A 95 -3.40 -25.16 6.38
CA ILE A 95 -2.21 -24.37 6.68
C ILE A 95 -2.12 -23.27 5.62
N VAL A 96 -2.60 -22.08 5.97
CA VAL A 96 -2.57 -20.94 5.07
C VAL A 96 -1.12 -20.49 5.01
N ASP A 97 -0.42 -20.96 3.97
CA ASP A 97 0.81 -20.33 3.51
C ASP A 97 0.63 -18.81 3.58
N GLY A 98 1.62 -18.08 4.10
CA GLY A 98 1.52 -16.64 4.35
C GLY A 98 1.10 -15.86 3.10
N SER A 99 1.38 -16.41 1.91
CA SER A 99 0.89 -15.91 0.62
C SER A 99 -0.65 -15.91 0.52
N VAL A 100 -1.30 -16.99 0.94
CA VAL A 100 -2.77 -17.19 0.87
C VAL A 100 -3.50 -16.37 1.94
N PHE A 101 -2.87 -16.11 3.09
CA PHE A 101 -3.44 -15.25 4.13
C PHE A 101 -3.53 -13.81 3.63
N LEU A 102 -2.44 -13.32 3.01
CA LEU A 102 -2.40 -11.98 2.42
C LEU A 102 -3.34 -11.86 1.21
N GLU A 103 -3.52 -12.92 0.42
CA GLU A 103 -4.48 -12.95 -0.69
C GLU A 103 -5.94 -12.89 -0.20
N ARG A 104 -6.28 -13.65 0.85
CA ARG A 104 -7.61 -13.59 1.49
C ARG A 104 -7.86 -12.24 2.15
N LEU A 105 -6.83 -11.64 2.76
CA LEU A 105 -6.94 -10.30 3.32
C LEU A 105 -7.23 -9.29 2.19
N ARG A 106 -6.45 -9.32 1.10
CA ARG A 106 -6.71 -8.47 -0.09
C ARG A 106 -8.12 -8.66 -0.65
N ALA A 107 -8.61 -9.89 -0.77
CA ALA A 107 -9.95 -10.17 -1.27
C ALA A 107 -11.05 -9.63 -0.33
N LYS A 108 -10.90 -9.80 0.98
CA LYS A 108 -11.83 -9.28 1.99
C LYS A 108 -11.88 -7.75 2.00
N TYR A 109 -10.74 -7.09 1.79
CA TYR A 109 -10.66 -5.63 1.74
C TYR A 109 -11.10 -5.04 0.40
N ALA A 110 -10.91 -5.74 -0.73
CA ALA A 110 -11.47 -5.36 -2.03
C ALA A 110 -13.01 -5.38 -2.03
N ALA A 111 -13.61 -6.39 -1.39
CA ALA A 111 -15.07 -6.45 -1.20
C ALA A 111 -15.61 -5.32 -0.31
N MET A 112 -14.81 -4.84 0.65
CA MET A 112 -15.18 -3.68 1.48
C MET A 112 -15.04 -2.34 0.75
N SER A 113 -14.14 -2.21 -0.23
CA SER A 113 -14.05 -0.97 -1.03
C SER A 113 -15.18 -0.84 -2.05
N ASP A 114 -15.70 -1.96 -2.57
CA ASP A 114 -16.84 -1.96 -3.50
C ASP A 114 -18.19 -1.69 -2.80
N SER A 115 -18.28 -1.95 -1.49
CA SER A 115 -19.50 -1.69 -0.71
C SER A 115 -19.73 -0.21 -0.36
N LYS A 116 -18.87 0.71 -0.83
CA LYS A 116 -18.95 2.15 -0.53
C LYS A 116 -19.29 3.04 -1.74
N LYS A 117 -19.88 2.47 -2.80
CA LYS A 117 -20.53 3.23 -3.87
C LYS A 117 -22.03 3.36 -3.65
#